data_AF-A0A163EMZ0-F1
#
_entry.id   AF-A0A163EMZ0-F1
#
_cell.length_a   1.000
_cell.length_b   1.000
_cell.length_c   1.000
_cell.angle_alpha   90.00
_cell.angle_beta   90.00
_cell.angle_gamma   90.00
#
_symmetry.space_group_name_H-M   'P 1'
#
loop_
_entity.id
_entity.type
_entity.pdbx_description
1 polymer ?
#
loop_
_entity_poly.entity_id
_entity_poly.type
_entity_poly.pdbx_seq_one_letter_code
_entity_poly.pdbx_strand_id
1 'polypeptide(L)'
;MDLRSVIGKAVFKEPGGKTLHEARARQNAFLQRTDALIAEARGQAALTTDELLGALPGLTPQAEKGDMAVGLEMLRVQGLLSSEQAKRGFDLLQGIEKSESLLMPEDLLELRRQQKEPASRTYVQWVKALEAFMSFCQVASPLSCTREMAEAYKQKLLGRGLSKNTVKVQLAYLSGLWTSLSEARGVAHIFKGLPASVRLTSGEVALLLRPKAQKPLIKYITFTYY
;
A
#
# COMPACT_ATOMS: atom_id res chain seq x y z
N MET A 1 0.41 7.72 9.41
CA MET A 1 1.26 8.80 10.00
C MET A 1 0.66 10.14 9.62
N ASP A 2 0.88 11.20 10.40
CA ASP A 2 0.51 12.55 9.96
C ASP A 2 1.57 13.06 8.97
N LEU A 3 1.20 13.27 7.72
CA LEU A 3 2.11 13.76 6.68
C LEU A 3 2.76 15.10 7.07
N ARG A 4 2.06 15.90 7.88
CA ARG A 4 2.57 17.19 8.37
C ARG A 4 3.75 17.03 9.33
N SER A 5 3.78 15.96 10.12
CA SER A 5 4.88 15.71 11.06
C SER A 5 6.12 15.11 10.39
N VAL A 6 5.98 14.54 9.18
CA VAL A 6 7.09 13.93 8.42
C VAL A 6 7.66 14.88 7.38
N ILE A 7 6.81 15.58 6.63
CA ILE A 7 7.21 16.51 5.56
C ILE A 7 7.53 17.92 6.13
N GLY A 8 6.97 18.26 7.30
CA GLY A 8 7.14 19.58 7.92
C GLY A 8 6.42 20.73 7.19
N LYS A 9 5.67 20.44 6.12
CA LYS A 9 4.91 21.43 5.33
C LYS A 9 3.48 20.96 5.11
N ALA A 10 2.53 21.85 5.38
CA ALA A 10 1.10 21.61 5.15
C ALA A 10 0.64 22.00 3.73
N VAL A 11 1.42 22.82 3.01
CA VAL A 11 1.12 23.32 1.67
C VAL A 11 2.42 23.41 0.88
N PHE A 12 2.46 22.81 -0.30
CA PHE A 12 3.56 22.95 -1.25
C PHE A 12 3.30 24.17 -2.13
N LYS A 13 4.27 25.08 -2.25
CA LYS A 13 4.19 26.28 -3.10
C LYS A 13 5.49 26.44 -3.87
N GLU A 14 5.38 26.65 -5.18
CA GLU A 14 6.51 26.98 -6.07
C GLU A 14 6.06 28.07 -7.07
N PRO A 15 6.93 29.05 -7.40
CA PRO A 15 6.60 30.08 -8.37
C PRO A 15 6.47 29.49 -9.79
N GLY A 16 5.30 29.70 -10.41
CA GLY A 16 4.97 29.19 -11.75
C GLY A 16 5.66 29.90 -12.93
N GLY A 17 6.46 30.95 -12.69
CA GLY A 17 7.03 31.78 -13.76
C GLY A 17 6.22 33.07 -14.01
N LYS A 18 6.60 33.84 -15.04
CA LYS A 18 5.99 35.15 -15.34
C LYS A 18 4.77 35.05 -16.25
N THR A 19 4.58 33.91 -16.93
CA THR A 19 3.48 33.68 -17.87
C THR A 19 2.66 32.44 -17.53
N LEU A 20 1.41 32.43 -17.96
CA LEU A 20 0.49 31.28 -17.82
C LEU A 20 1.03 30.01 -18.51
N HIS A 21 1.80 30.18 -19.59
CA HIS A 21 2.36 29.07 -20.35
C HIS A 21 3.54 28.40 -19.63
N GLU A 22 4.41 29.19 -18.98
CA GLU A 22 5.48 28.70 -18.11
C GLU A 22 4.92 27.96 -16.88
N ALA A 23 3.82 28.47 -16.31
CA ALA A 23 3.17 27.85 -15.15
C ALA A 23 2.61 26.47 -15.50
N ARG A 24 1.95 26.33 -16.65
CA ARG A 24 1.44 25.05 -17.15
C ARG A 24 2.57 24.07 -17.47
N ALA A 25 3.67 24.53 -18.06
CA ALA A 25 4.82 23.67 -18.35
C ALA A 25 5.47 23.10 -17.08
N ARG A 26 5.50 23.88 -16.00
CA ARG A 26 6.09 23.47 -14.70
C ARG A 26 5.14 22.71 -13.79
N GLN A 27 3.83 22.80 -14.03
CA GLN A 27 2.81 22.18 -13.20
C GLN A 27 3.00 20.66 -13.07
N ASN A 28 3.25 19.95 -14.17
CA ASN A 28 3.44 18.50 -14.13
C ASN A 28 4.70 18.11 -13.35
N ALA A 29 5.80 18.82 -13.55
CA ALA A 29 7.05 18.58 -12.81
C ALA A 29 6.94 18.93 -11.32
N PHE A 30 6.12 19.91 -10.95
CA PHE A 30 5.82 20.23 -9.56
C PHE A 30 4.92 19.17 -8.90
N LEU A 31 3.88 18.71 -9.58
CA LEU A 31 3.01 17.63 -9.10
C LEU A 31 3.83 16.35 -8.87
N GLN A 32 4.63 15.92 -9.85
CA GLN A 32 5.48 14.72 -9.74
C GLN A 32 6.46 14.80 -8.55
N ARG A 33 7.12 15.95 -8.34
CA ARG A 33 8.01 16.16 -7.18
C ARG A 33 7.25 16.13 -5.85
N THR A 34 6.04 16.69 -5.83
CA THR A 34 5.21 16.74 -4.63
C THR A 34 4.67 15.35 -4.29
N ASP A 35 4.21 14.61 -5.29
CA ASP A 35 3.73 13.24 -5.16
C ASP A 35 4.86 12.30 -4.72
N ALA A 36 6.08 12.47 -5.26
CA ALA A 36 7.26 11.73 -4.82
C ALA A 36 7.59 12.01 -3.34
N LEU A 37 7.57 13.27 -2.90
CA LEU A 37 7.80 13.64 -1.50
C LEU A 37 6.71 13.10 -0.57
N ILE A 38 5.45 13.07 -1.02
CA ILE A 38 4.34 12.48 -0.28
C ILE A 38 4.49 10.97 -0.18
N ALA A 39 4.86 10.30 -1.27
CA ALA A 39 5.09 8.85 -1.31
C ALA A 39 6.25 8.45 -0.38
N GLU A 40 7.37 9.16 -0.47
CA GLU A 40 8.54 8.99 0.40
C GLU A 40 8.18 9.21 1.87
N ALA A 41 7.43 10.27 2.19
CA ALA A 41 6.99 10.56 3.54
C ALA A 41 5.92 9.59 4.09
N ARG A 42 5.17 8.91 3.21
CA ARG A 42 4.28 7.80 3.57
C ARG A 42 5.03 6.48 3.76
N GLY A 43 6.32 6.43 3.45
CA GLY A 43 7.09 5.19 3.41
C GLY A 43 6.57 4.22 2.34
N GLN A 44 5.92 4.76 1.29
CA GLN A 44 5.61 3.99 0.09
C GLN A 44 6.93 3.82 -0.65
N ALA A 45 7.44 2.58 -0.71
CA ALA A 45 8.60 2.32 -1.53
C ALA A 45 8.28 2.62 -2.99
N ALA A 46 9.26 3.14 -3.72
CA ALA A 46 9.13 3.29 -5.16
C ALA A 46 9.00 1.90 -5.79
N LEU A 47 8.27 1.83 -6.90
CA LEU A 47 8.25 0.62 -7.73
C LEU A 47 9.69 0.32 -8.17
N THR A 48 10.07 -0.95 -8.07
CA THR A 48 11.33 -1.43 -8.61
C THR A 48 11.32 -1.33 -10.13
N THR A 49 12.50 -1.31 -10.74
CA THR A 49 12.64 -1.32 -12.20
C THR A 49 11.87 -2.47 -12.86
N ASP A 50 11.89 -3.65 -12.25
CA ASP A 50 11.19 -4.83 -12.78
C ASP A 50 9.66 -4.73 -12.68
N GLU A 51 9.15 -4.11 -11.61
CA GLU A 51 7.71 -3.81 -11.49
C GLU A 51 7.27 -2.77 -12.53
N LEU A 52 8.08 -1.73 -12.75
CA LEU A 52 7.80 -0.73 -13.80
C LEU A 52 7.83 -1.34 -15.20
N LEU A 53 8.79 -2.24 -15.47
CA LEU A 53 8.88 -2.94 -16.75
C LEU A 53 7.68 -3.87 -16.96
N GLY A 54 7.29 -4.66 -15.95
CA GLY A 54 6.12 -5.55 -16.02
C GLY A 54 4.82 -4.82 -16.36
N ALA A 55 4.71 -3.56 -15.93
CA ALA A 55 3.57 -2.68 -16.15
C ALA A 55 3.66 -1.84 -17.43
N LEU A 56 4.80 -1.85 -18.11
CA LEU A 56 5.17 -0.88 -19.15
C LEU A 56 4.09 -0.71 -20.23
N PRO A 57 3.49 -1.79 -20.79
CA PRO A 57 2.44 -1.64 -21.80
C PRO A 57 1.20 -0.89 -21.31
N GLY A 58 0.85 -1.03 -20.02
CA GLY A 58 -0.27 -0.32 -19.40
C GLY A 58 0.06 1.12 -18.97
N LEU A 59 1.33 1.41 -18.68
CA LEU A 59 1.79 2.75 -18.32
C LEU A 59 1.94 3.67 -19.54
N THR A 60 2.21 3.10 -20.72
CA THR A 60 2.39 3.85 -21.97
C THR A 60 1.42 3.40 -23.07
N PRO A 61 0.09 3.43 -22.85
CA PRO A 61 -0.89 2.84 -23.77
C PRO A 61 -0.99 3.59 -25.11
N GLN A 62 -0.52 4.84 -25.15
CA GLN A 62 -0.54 5.69 -26.36
C GLN A 62 0.82 5.81 -27.05
N ALA A 63 1.87 5.21 -26.48
CA ALA A 63 3.21 5.32 -27.04
C ALA A 63 3.41 4.32 -28.19
N GLU A 64 4.12 4.74 -29.23
CA GLU A 64 4.51 3.82 -30.30
C GLU A 64 5.53 2.80 -29.79
N LYS A 65 5.28 1.52 -30.09
CA LYS A 65 6.12 0.41 -29.62
C LYS A 65 7.57 0.51 -30.12
N GLY A 66 7.77 1.06 -31.32
CA GLY A 66 9.09 1.29 -31.91
C GLY A 66 9.92 2.28 -31.09
N ASP A 67 9.34 3.44 -30.77
CA ASP A 67 9.99 4.47 -29.96
C ASP A 67 10.31 3.96 -28.54
N MET A 68 9.40 3.17 -27.96
CA MET A 68 9.60 2.56 -26.65
C MET A 68 10.72 1.52 -26.67
N ALA A 69 10.82 0.70 -27.72
CA ALA A 69 11.91 -0.25 -27.89
C ALA A 69 13.28 0.45 -28.01
N VAL A 70 13.34 1.55 -28.77
CA VAL A 70 14.55 2.39 -28.86
C VAL A 70 14.89 2.99 -27.50
N GLY A 71 13.90 3.50 -26.76
CA GLY A 71 14.09 4.01 -25.40
C GLY A 71 14.67 2.98 -24.43
N LEU A 72 14.15 1.75 -24.43
CA LEU A 72 14.69 0.65 -23.61
C LEU A 72 16.14 0.33 -23.96
N GLU A 73 16.49 0.32 -25.24
CA GLU A 73 17.85 0.06 -25.69
C GLU A 73 18.81 1.21 -25.31
N MET A 74 18.35 2.46 -25.39
CA MET A 74 19.12 3.61 -24.90
C MET A 74 19.38 3.52 -23.39
N LEU A 75 18.38 3.14 -22.60
CA LEU A 75 18.54 2.95 -21.15
C LEU A 75 19.50 1.81 -20.82
N ARG A 76 19.51 0.74 -21.63
CA ARG A 76 20.50 -0.35 -21.53
C ARG A 76 21.92 0.15 -21.81
N VAL A 77 22.12 0.88 -22.90
CA VAL A 77 23.44 1.43 -23.28
C VAL A 77 23.96 2.42 -22.23
N GLN A 78 23.07 3.17 -21.59
CA GLN A 78 23.41 4.06 -20.47
C GLN A 78 23.67 3.34 -19.15
N GLY A 79 23.51 2.01 -19.10
CA GLY A 79 23.70 1.20 -17.89
C GLY A 79 22.59 1.34 -16.85
N LEU A 80 21.45 1.94 -17.21
CA LEU A 80 20.28 2.09 -16.34
C LEU A 80 19.41 0.83 -16.32
N LEU A 81 19.50 -0.01 -17.35
CA LEU A 81 18.89 -1.33 -17.43
C LEU A 81 19.95 -2.40 -17.70
N SER A 82 19.77 -3.58 -17.12
CA SER A 82 20.52 -4.76 -17.54
C SER A 82 20.07 -5.23 -18.94
N SER A 83 20.90 -6.03 -19.60
CA SER A 83 20.52 -6.65 -20.88
C SER A 83 19.27 -7.53 -20.77
N GLU A 84 19.09 -8.19 -19.62
CA GLU A 84 17.90 -9.01 -19.35
C GLU A 84 16.65 -8.13 -19.18
N GLN A 85 16.76 -7.03 -18.45
CA GLN A 85 15.67 -6.08 -18.22
C GLN A 85 15.21 -5.40 -19.53
N ALA A 86 16.16 -4.97 -20.35
CA ALA A 86 15.85 -4.36 -21.65
C ALA A 86 15.16 -5.36 -22.59
N LYS A 87 15.66 -6.61 -22.64
CA LYS A 87 15.04 -7.69 -23.41
C LYS A 87 13.63 -7.98 -22.93
N ARG A 88 13.43 -8.10 -21.61
CA ARG A 88 12.11 -8.32 -21.01
C ARG A 88 11.13 -7.21 -21.36
N GLY A 89 11.55 -5.94 -21.23
CA GLY A 89 10.73 -4.80 -21.62
C GLY A 89 10.33 -4.84 -23.11
N PHE A 90 11.26 -5.25 -23.98
CA PHE A 90 10.97 -5.44 -25.40
C PHE A 90 9.94 -6.56 -25.64
N ASP A 91 10.13 -7.72 -25.01
CA ASP A 91 9.22 -8.87 -25.12
C ASP A 91 7.81 -8.53 -24.61
N LEU A 92 7.70 -7.71 -23.56
CA LEU A 92 6.43 -7.17 -23.05
C LEU A 92 5.75 -6.21 -24.04
N LEU A 93 6.49 -5.30 -24.67
CA LEU A 93 5.95 -4.39 -25.69
C LEU A 93 5.46 -5.13 -26.94
N GLN A 94 6.17 -6.18 -27.35
CA GLN A 94 5.77 -7.05 -28.47
C GLN A 94 4.61 -7.98 -28.12
N GLY A 95 4.25 -8.10 -26.84
CA GLY A 95 3.19 -9.00 -26.37
C GLY A 95 3.62 -10.47 -26.36
N ILE A 96 4.92 -10.74 -26.42
CA ILE A 96 5.52 -12.07 -26.27
C ILE A 96 5.39 -12.50 -24.80
N GLU A 97 5.73 -11.59 -23.89
CA GLU A 97 5.46 -11.73 -22.45
C GLU A 97 4.16 -11.00 -22.09
N LYS A 98 3.40 -11.54 -21.14
CA LYS A 98 2.19 -10.88 -20.64
C LYS A 98 2.57 -9.80 -19.63
N SER A 99 2.06 -8.59 -19.86
CA SER A 99 2.14 -7.52 -18.87
C SER A 99 1.41 -7.92 -17.58
N GLU A 100 2.07 -7.65 -16.46
CA GLU A 100 1.46 -7.79 -15.15
C GLU A 100 0.83 -6.44 -14.78
N SER A 101 -0.46 -6.46 -14.45
CA SER A 101 -1.11 -5.30 -13.86
C SER A 101 -0.43 -5.00 -12.53
N LEU A 102 0.09 -3.79 -12.38
CA LEU A 102 0.43 -3.26 -11.06
C LEU A 102 -0.81 -3.37 -10.19
N LEU A 103 -0.59 -3.81 -8.95
CA LEU A 103 -1.61 -3.85 -7.93
C LEU A 103 -1.07 -3.01 -6.79
N MET A 104 -1.63 -1.84 -6.61
CA MET A 104 -1.30 -0.95 -5.51
C MET A 104 -2.09 -1.34 -4.26
N PRO A 105 -1.66 -0.91 -3.06
CA PRO A 105 -2.41 -1.14 -1.83
C PRO A 105 -3.88 -0.70 -1.91
N GLU A 106 -4.15 0.39 -2.62
CA GLU A 106 -5.48 0.93 -2.86
C GLU A 106 -6.33 -0.03 -3.71
N ASP A 107 -5.76 -0.59 -4.77
CA ASP A 107 -6.43 -1.58 -5.64
C ASP A 107 -6.84 -2.82 -4.85
N LEU A 108 -6.01 -3.27 -3.91
CA LEU A 108 -6.33 -4.40 -3.02
C LEU A 108 -7.53 -4.10 -2.11
N LEU A 109 -7.60 -2.88 -1.60
CA LEU A 109 -8.72 -2.44 -0.75
C LEU A 109 -10.03 -2.37 -1.55
N GLU A 110 -9.96 -1.86 -2.78
CA GLU A 110 -11.11 -1.83 -3.69
C GLU A 110 -11.56 -3.22 -4.08
N LEU A 111 -10.63 -4.10 -4.44
CA LEU A 111 -10.90 -5.49 -4.79
C LEU A 111 -11.63 -6.21 -3.63
N ARG A 112 -11.16 -6.03 -2.40
CA ARG A 112 -11.85 -6.59 -1.22
C ARG A 112 -13.24 -5.99 -1.03
N ARG A 113 -13.39 -4.68 -1.25
CA ARG A 113 -14.67 -3.97 -1.10
C ARG A 113 -15.70 -4.45 -2.11
N GLN A 114 -15.29 -4.73 -3.35
CA GLN A 114 -16.15 -5.30 -4.39
C GLN A 114 -16.65 -6.70 -4.03
N GLN A 115 -15.82 -7.53 -3.40
CA GLN A 115 -16.22 -8.86 -2.95
C GLN A 115 -17.13 -8.83 -1.72
N LYS A 116 -16.84 -7.93 -0.77
CA LYS A 116 -17.56 -7.86 0.50
C LYS A 116 -17.62 -6.42 0.98
N GLU A 117 -18.78 -5.81 0.87
CA GLU A 117 -19.00 -4.43 1.30
C GLU A 117 -18.84 -4.33 2.85
N PRO A 118 -17.77 -3.69 3.36
CA PRO A 118 -17.52 -3.62 4.78
C PRO A 118 -18.26 -2.45 5.41
N ALA A 119 -18.59 -2.55 6.70
CA ALA A 119 -18.94 -1.39 7.49
C ALA A 119 -17.78 -0.35 7.46
N SER A 120 -18.09 0.94 7.46
CA SER A 120 -17.09 2.02 7.32
C SER A 120 -15.95 1.92 8.34
N ARG A 121 -16.27 1.54 9.57
CA ARG A 121 -15.27 1.34 10.63
C ARG A 121 -14.28 0.21 10.29
N THR A 122 -14.74 -0.88 9.68
CA THR A 122 -13.91 -2.01 9.27
C THR A 122 -12.99 -1.63 8.13
N TYR A 123 -13.48 -0.86 7.15
CA TYR A 123 -12.67 -0.34 6.06
C TYR A 123 -11.50 0.52 6.57
N VAL A 124 -11.77 1.43 7.51
CA VAL A 124 -10.72 2.24 8.15
C VAL A 124 -9.66 1.37 8.85
N GLN A 125 -10.07 0.25 9.46
CA GLN A 125 -9.10 -0.67 10.06
C GLN A 125 -8.29 -1.45 9.01
N TRP A 126 -8.88 -1.81 7.87
CA TRP A 126 -8.15 -2.41 6.76
C TRP A 126 -7.10 -1.48 6.19
N VAL A 127 -7.46 -0.23 5.91
CA VAL A 127 -6.54 0.80 5.43
C VAL A 127 -5.35 0.93 6.38
N LYS A 128 -5.62 1.16 7.68
CA LYS A 128 -4.56 1.31 8.69
C LYS A 128 -3.68 0.07 8.83
N ALA A 129 -4.28 -1.12 8.78
CA ALA A 129 -3.52 -2.37 8.89
C ALA A 129 -2.63 -2.59 7.66
N LEU A 130 -3.14 -2.32 6.46
CA LEU A 130 -2.41 -2.46 5.21
C LEU A 130 -1.27 -1.44 5.12
N GLU A 131 -1.54 -0.15 5.35
CA GLU A 131 -0.51 0.90 5.37
C GLU A 131 0.63 0.56 6.32
N ALA A 132 0.30 0.12 7.54
CA ALA A 132 1.31 -0.24 8.55
C ALA A 132 2.15 -1.46 8.15
N PHE A 133 1.56 -2.41 7.41
CA PHE A 133 2.27 -3.56 6.88
C PHE A 133 3.15 -3.20 5.69
N MET A 134 2.61 -2.49 4.69
CA MET A 134 3.38 -2.06 3.51
C MET A 134 4.57 -1.17 3.91
N SER A 135 4.37 -0.25 4.85
CA SER A 135 5.44 0.58 5.42
C SER A 135 6.48 -0.24 6.18
N PHE A 136 6.10 -1.38 6.78
CA PHE A 136 7.07 -2.28 7.39
C PHE A 136 7.88 -3.06 6.35
N CYS A 137 7.23 -3.54 5.30
CA CYS A 137 7.89 -4.29 4.23
C CYS A 137 8.78 -3.41 3.35
N GLN A 138 8.51 -2.11 3.28
CA GLN A 138 9.18 -1.17 2.38
C GLN A 138 9.12 -1.64 0.92
N VAL A 139 7.93 -2.10 0.51
CA VAL A 139 7.64 -2.47 -0.89
C VAL A 139 6.46 -1.66 -1.40
N ALA A 140 6.45 -1.42 -2.71
CA ALA A 140 5.42 -0.63 -3.36
C ALA A 140 4.13 -1.44 -3.57
N SER A 141 4.29 -2.68 -4.03
CA SER A 141 3.20 -3.58 -4.42
C SER A 141 2.94 -4.65 -3.36
N PRO A 142 1.68 -4.95 -2.99
CA PRO A 142 1.34 -6.10 -2.16
C PRO A 142 1.75 -7.45 -2.78
N LEU A 143 1.91 -7.52 -4.12
CA LEU A 143 2.37 -8.73 -4.81
C LEU A 143 3.82 -9.08 -4.48
N SER A 144 4.63 -8.08 -4.14
CA SER A 144 6.04 -8.21 -3.80
C SER A 144 6.27 -8.58 -2.33
N CYS A 145 5.20 -8.65 -1.52
CA CYS A 145 5.29 -9.09 -0.12
C CYS A 145 5.46 -10.61 -0.03
N THR A 146 6.40 -11.06 0.81
CA THR A 146 6.66 -12.49 1.02
C THR A 146 6.10 -13.02 2.34
N ARG A 147 6.13 -14.35 2.51
CA ARG A 147 5.71 -15.00 3.77
C ARG A 147 6.60 -14.62 4.93
N GLU A 148 7.90 -14.51 4.69
CA GLU A 148 8.91 -14.14 5.68
C GLU A 148 8.64 -12.73 6.21
N MET A 149 8.28 -11.80 5.32
CA MET A 149 7.87 -10.44 5.72
C MET A 149 6.62 -10.45 6.61
N ALA A 150 5.62 -11.28 6.28
CA ALA A 150 4.41 -11.42 7.10
C ALA A 150 4.71 -11.99 8.50
N GLU A 151 5.62 -12.95 8.59
CA GLU A 151 6.07 -13.53 9.86
C GLU A 151 6.89 -12.54 10.68
N ALA A 152 7.83 -11.82 10.06
CA ALA A 152 8.59 -10.76 10.70
C ALA A 152 7.67 -9.64 11.21
N TYR A 153 6.63 -9.28 10.45
CA TYR A 153 5.65 -8.29 10.88
C TYR A 153 4.86 -8.75 12.11
N LYS A 154 4.44 -10.03 12.14
CA LYS A 154 3.82 -10.62 13.34
C LYS A 154 4.74 -10.48 14.55
N GLN A 155 6.03 -10.79 14.41
CA GLN A 155 6.98 -10.65 15.52
C GLN A 155 7.15 -9.20 15.97
N LYS A 156 7.22 -8.25 15.04
CA LYS A 156 7.24 -6.80 15.34
C LYS A 156 6.01 -6.37 16.14
N LEU A 157 4.82 -6.86 15.79
CA LEU A 157 3.59 -6.52 16.52
C LEU A 157 3.62 -7.06 17.96
N LEU A 158 4.13 -8.28 18.16
CA LEU A 158 4.29 -8.86 19.50
C LEU A 158 5.36 -8.12 20.32
N GLY A 159 6.49 -7.76 19.69
CA GLY A 159 7.58 -7.02 20.34
C GLY A 159 7.21 -5.59 20.74
N ARG A 160 6.19 -4.98 20.10
CA ARG A 160 5.65 -3.66 20.46
C ARG A 160 4.80 -3.66 21.75
N GLY A 161 4.57 -4.81 22.38
CA GLY A 161 3.74 -4.91 23.57
C GLY A 161 2.23 -4.80 23.29
N LEU A 162 1.80 -5.02 22.04
CA LEU A 162 0.38 -5.10 21.71
C LEU A 162 -0.23 -6.36 22.34
N SER A 163 -1.48 -6.27 22.79
CA SER A 163 -2.19 -7.45 23.27
C SER A 163 -2.28 -8.50 22.16
N LYS A 164 -2.14 -9.78 22.52
CA LYS A 164 -2.25 -10.89 21.58
C LYS A 164 -3.55 -10.86 20.76
N ASN A 165 -4.65 -10.41 21.38
CA ASN A 165 -5.93 -10.27 20.68
C ASN A 165 -5.89 -9.16 19.63
N THR A 166 -5.27 -8.01 19.94
CA THR A 166 -5.06 -6.92 18.99
C THR A 166 -4.22 -7.41 17.81
N VAL A 167 -3.11 -8.12 18.07
CA VAL A 167 -2.26 -8.69 17.02
C VAL A 167 -3.05 -9.67 16.16
N LYS A 168 -3.82 -10.57 16.78
CA LYS A 168 -4.67 -11.53 16.07
C LYS A 168 -5.69 -10.84 15.16
N VAL A 169 -6.39 -9.81 15.66
CA VAL A 169 -7.37 -9.05 14.87
C VAL A 169 -6.70 -8.32 13.70
N GLN A 170 -5.55 -7.69 13.94
CA GLN A 170 -4.81 -6.99 12.88
C GLN A 170 -4.32 -7.95 11.78
N LEU A 171 -3.79 -9.11 12.16
CA LEU A 171 -3.42 -10.15 11.21
C LEU A 171 -4.64 -10.74 10.49
N ALA A 172 -5.80 -10.82 11.14
CA ALA A 172 -7.03 -11.29 10.51
C ALA A 172 -7.53 -10.32 9.42
N TYR A 173 -7.40 -9.01 9.64
CA TYR A 173 -7.68 -8.01 8.60
C TYR A 173 -6.78 -8.18 7.38
N LEU A 174 -5.48 -8.30 7.59
CA LEU A 174 -4.51 -8.54 6.51
C LEU A 174 -4.76 -9.89 5.82
N SER A 175 -5.10 -10.93 6.58
CA SER A 175 -5.46 -12.23 6.01
C SER A 175 -6.68 -12.13 5.11
N GLY A 176 -7.70 -11.35 5.48
CA GLY A 176 -8.87 -11.14 4.64
C GLY A 176 -8.54 -10.45 3.31
N LEU A 177 -7.64 -9.47 3.31
CA LEU A 177 -7.17 -8.81 2.10
C LEU A 177 -6.42 -9.80 1.19
N TRP A 178 -5.48 -10.59 1.75
CA TRP A 178 -4.73 -11.58 0.96
C TRP A 178 -5.57 -12.77 0.48
N THR A 179 -6.71 -13.06 1.10
CA THR A 179 -7.68 -14.01 0.55
C THR A 179 -8.20 -13.52 -0.79
N SER A 180 -8.65 -12.27 -0.84
CA SER A 180 -9.15 -11.64 -2.07
C SER A 180 -8.06 -11.51 -3.14
N LEU A 181 -6.84 -11.17 -2.73
CA LEU A 181 -5.69 -11.13 -3.64
C LEU A 181 -5.39 -12.50 -4.24
N SER A 182 -5.37 -13.55 -3.41
CA SER A 182 -5.12 -14.93 -3.84
C SER A 182 -6.21 -15.43 -4.79
N GLU A 183 -7.48 -15.12 -4.53
CA GLU A 183 -8.60 -15.48 -5.40
C GLU A 183 -8.55 -14.76 -6.76
N ALA A 184 -8.20 -13.48 -6.77
CA ALA A 184 -8.24 -12.66 -7.98
C ALA A 184 -6.98 -12.75 -8.86
N ARG A 185 -5.84 -13.15 -8.30
CA ARG A 185 -4.55 -13.20 -8.99
C ARG A 185 -3.85 -14.55 -8.92
N GLY A 186 -4.39 -15.53 -8.19
CA GLY A 186 -3.79 -16.86 -8.05
C GLY A 186 -2.48 -16.88 -7.24
N VAL A 187 -2.18 -15.80 -6.50
CA VAL A 187 -0.91 -15.67 -5.77
C VAL A 187 -0.95 -16.36 -4.41
N ALA A 188 0.24 -16.62 -3.85
CA ALA A 188 0.39 -17.25 -2.55
C ALA A 188 -0.21 -16.40 -1.42
N HIS A 189 -1.02 -17.03 -0.56
CA HIS A 189 -1.62 -16.36 0.58
C HIS A 189 -0.64 -16.24 1.76
N ILE A 190 0.15 -15.18 1.79
CA ILE A 190 1.23 -15.00 2.80
C ILE A 190 0.73 -14.91 4.25
N PHE A 191 -0.53 -14.53 4.50
CA PHE A 191 -1.08 -14.45 5.86
C PHE A 191 -1.82 -15.71 6.36
N LYS A 192 -1.88 -16.78 5.56
CA LYS A 192 -2.71 -17.95 5.88
C LYS A 192 -2.24 -18.60 7.18
N GLY A 193 -3.16 -18.81 8.12
CA GLY A 193 -2.86 -19.42 9.42
C GLY A 193 -2.10 -18.54 10.43
N LEU A 194 -1.57 -17.37 10.03
CA LEU A 194 -0.86 -16.47 10.96
C LEU A 194 -1.74 -15.94 12.11
N PRO A 195 -3.01 -15.51 11.89
CA PRO A 195 -3.85 -15.06 12.99
C PRO A 195 -4.10 -16.15 14.04
N ALA A 196 -4.29 -17.41 13.60
CA ALA A 196 -4.54 -18.54 14.48
C ALA A 196 -3.29 -18.94 15.29
N SER A 197 -2.10 -18.71 14.74
CA SER A 197 -0.84 -19.01 15.41
C SER A 197 -0.55 -18.11 16.63
N VAL A 198 -1.28 -17.01 16.80
CA VAL A 198 -1.22 -16.18 18.02
C VAL A 198 -2.10 -16.83 19.10
N ARG A 199 -1.49 -17.70 19.92
CA ARG A 199 -2.20 -18.42 20.99
C ARG A 199 -2.51 -17.49 22.16
N LEU A 200 -3.80 -17.24 22.36
CA LEU A 200 -4.34 -16.67 23.59
C LEU A 200 -4.39 -17.77 24.66
N THR A 201 -4.04 -17.43 25.89
CA THR A 201 -4.26 -18.31 27.04
C THR A 201 -5.75 -18.36 27.39
N SER A 202 -6.20 -19.44 28.06
CA SER A 202 -7.61 -19.61 28.44
C SER A 202 -8.14 -18.46 29.31
N GLY A 203 -7.29 -17.86 30.14
CA GLY A 203 -7.63 -16.68 30.95
C GLY A 203 -7.84 -15.40 30.13
N GLU A 204 -7.06 -15.20 29.06
CA GLU A 204 -7.23 -14.07 28.14
C GLU A 204 -8.51 -14.19 27.31
N VAL A 205 -8.88 -15.42 26.92
CA VAL A 205 -10.16 -15.69 26.23
C VAL A 205 -11.34 -15.41 27.16
N ALA A 206 -11.26 -15.84 28.42
CA ALA A 206 -12.30 -15.59 29.42
C ALA A 206 -12.51 -14.08 29.69
N LEU A 207 -11.44 -13.28 29.69
CA LEU A 207 -11.50 -11.82 29.84
C LEU A 207 -12.20 -11.12 28.66
N LEU A 208 -12.04 -11.63 27.43
CA LEU A 208 -12.68 -11.07 26.22
C LEU A 208 -14.16 -11.40 26.12
N LEU A 209 -14.57 -12.54 26.67
CA LEU A 209 -15.97 -13.00 26.70
C LEU A 209 -16.77 -12.41 27.86
N ARG A 210 -16.14 -11.61 28.75
CA ARG A 210 -16.89 -10.91 29.80
C ARG A 210 -17.81 -9.87 29.15
N PRO A 211 -19.12 -9.88 29.47
CA PRO A 211 -20.02 -8.83 29.05
C PRO A 211 -19.47 -7.50 29.57
N LYS A 212 -19.36 -6.49 28.71
CA LYS A 212 -18.93 -5.15 29.12
C LYS A 212 -19.90 -4.67 30.20
N ALA A 213 -19.40 -4.51 31.42
CA ALA A 213 -20.16 -3.88 32.48
C ALA A 213 -20.69 -2.53 31.97
N GLN A 214 -22.00 -2.33 32.05
CA GLN A 214 -22.63 -1.06 31.73
C GLN A 214 -21.95 0.02 32.58
N LYS A 215 -21.28 0.98 31.93
CA LYS A 215 -20.83 2.18 32.63
C LYS A 215 -22.09 2.86 33.20
N PRO A 216 -22.12 3.23 34.49
CA PRO A 216 -23.25 3.97 35.03
C PRO A 216 -23.41 5.28 34.25
N LEU A 217 -24.63 5.57 33.79
CA LEU A 217 -24.99 6.86 33.21
C LEU A 217 -24.81 7.94 34.29
N ILE A 218 -23.70 8.68 34.24
CA ILE A 218 -23.59 9.95 34.96
C ILE A 218 -24.31 10.99 34.09
N LYS A 219 -25.56 11.30 34.45
CA LYS A 219 -26.31 12.42 33.88
C LYS A 219 -25.69 13.72 34.42
N TYR A 220 -24.96 14.44 33.59
CA TYR A 220 -24.64 15.84 33.87
C TYR A 220 -25.82 16.71 33.40
N ILE A 221 -26.35 17.53 34.31
CA ILE A 221 -27.30 18.60 33.99
C ILE A 221 -26.47 19.86 33.74
N THR A 222 -26.52 20.38 32.52
CA THR A 222 -25.89 21.66 32.16
C THR A 222 -26.91 22.77 32.39
N PHE A 223 -26.61 23.74 33.25
CA PHE A 223 -27.36 25.00 33.34
C PHE A 223 -26.70 26.05 32.46
N THR A 224 -27.48 26.67 31.58
CA THR A 224 -27.10 27.87 30.82
C THR A 224 -27.73 29.06 31.52
N TYR A 225 -26.92 30.03 31.95
CA TYR A 225 -27.41 31.35 32.35
C TYR A 225 -27.33 32.29 31.14
N TYR A 226 -28.39 33.08 30.94
CA TYR A 226 -28.52 34.11 29.90
C TYR A 226 -27.53 35.26 30.09
#